data_AF-M5BN46-F1
#
_entry.id   AF-M5BN46-F1
#
_cell.length_a   1.000
_cell.length_b   1.000
_cell.length_c   1.000
_cell.angle_alpha   90.00
_cell.angle_beta   90.00
_cell.angle_gamma   90.00
#
_symmetry.space_group_name_H-M   'P 1'
#
loop_
_entity.id
_entity.type
_entity.pdbx_description
1 polymer ?
#
loop_
_entity_poly.entity_id
_entity_poly.type
_entity_poly.pdbx_seq_one_letter_code
_entity_poly.pdbx_strand_id
1 'polypeptide(L)'
;MGFVDKAKDALHLNKDKKVGDAPLSPTTASTPAFDSNKVMVIYVLGGPGAGKGTQCARIVEDFGFVHLSAGDLLREEQKREGSTYGALISEHIRNGTIVPMEVTVKLLENAIRAQLEQPHPGSAWENGHGRFLVDGFPRKMDQAIKFDETARLGLPV
;
A
#
# COMPACT_ATOMS: atom_id res chain seq x y z
N MET A 1 5.58 -20.71 14.32
CA MET A 1 6.30 -21.22 13.13
C MET A 1 6.38 -20.05 12.14
N GLY A 2 7.58 -19.59 11.81
CA GLY A 2 7.84 -18.23 11.28
C GLY A 2 7.50 -18.00 9.81
N PHE A 3 7.24 -16.72 9.50
CA PHE A 3 6.78 -16.15 8.23
C PHE A 3 7.74 -16.30 7.01
N VAL A 4 8.92 -16.91 7.16
CA VAL A 4 10.07 -16.65 6.26
C VAL A 4 10.31 -17.73 5.19
N ASP A 5 9.74 -18.94 5.33
CA ASP A 5 10.20 -20.07 4.50
C ASP A 5 9.60 -20.17 3.09
N LYS A 6 8.59 -19.36 2.73
CA LYS A 6 7.83 -19.55 1.47
C LYS A 6 8.20 -18.63 0.28
N ALA A 7 9.19 -17.77 0.42
CA ALA A 7 9.51 -16.74 -0.60
C ALA A 7 10.60 -17.12 -1.63
N LYS A 8 11.09 -18.38 -1.67
CA LYS A 8 12.32 -18.73 -2.40
C LYS A 8 12.17 -19.08 -3.89
N ASP A 9 10.97 -19.33 -4.41
CA ASP A 9 10.84 -20.02 -5.71
C ASP A 9 10.49 -19.15 -6.94
N ALA A 10 10.60 -17.81 -6.87
CA ALA A 10 10.10 -16.94 -7.94
C ALA A 10 11.19 -16.19 -8.76
N LEU A 11 12.38 -16.75 -8.94
CA LEU A 11 13.47 -16.13 -9.73
C LEU A 11 14.08 -17.10 -10.74
N HIS A 12 13.41 -17.29 -11.88
CA HIS A 12 14.08 -17.68 -13.12
C HIS A 12 13.74 -16.70 -14.25
N LEU A 13 14.80 -16.07 -14.76
CA LEU A 13 14.83 -15.01 -15.76
C LEU A 13 14.96 -15.64 -17.16
N ASN A 14 14.16 -15.21 -18.14
CA ASN A 14 14.42 -15.47 -19.56
C ASN A 14 14.93 -14.22 -20.25
N LYS A 15 16.16 -14.32 -20.80
CA LYS A 15 16.78 -13.37 -21.72
C LYS A 15 16.29 -13.62 -23.15
N ASP A 16 16.46 -12.58 -23.98
CA ASP A 16 16.40 -12.52 -25.45
C ASP A 16 15.06 -12.13 -26.12
N LYS A 17 14.95 -10.85 -26.49
CA LYS A 17 14.46 -10.45 -27.82
C LYS A 17 14.89 -9.03 -28.23
N LYS A 18 15.40 -8.96 -29.48
CA LYS A 18 15.93 -7.81 -30.21
C LYS A 18 14.96 -6.61 -30.31
N VAL A 19 15.54 -5.41 -30.27
CA VAL A 19 14.91 -4.12 -30.59
C VAL A 19 14.81 -3.94 -32.10
N GLY A 20 13.62 -3.58 -32.58
CA GLY A 20 13.35 -3.17 -33.95
C GLY A 20 12.27 -2.09 -33.95
N ASP A 21 12.52 -1.00 -34.66
CA ASP A 21 11.75 0.25 -34.66
C ASP A 21 10.33 0.09 -35.24
N ALA A 22 9.32 0.49 -34.45
CA ALA A 22 7.93 0.70 -34.88
C ALA A 22 7.20 1.62 -33.88
N PRO A 23 6.17 2.37 -34.32
CA PRO A 23 5.83 3.70 -33.81
C PRO A 23 5.17 3.70 -32.42
N LEU A 24 5.37 4.82 -31.71
CA LEU A 24 4.84 5.12 -30.37
C LEU A 24 3.33 4.83 -30.28
N SER A 25 2.98 3.70 -29.66
CA SER A 25 1.60 3.33 -29.32
C SER A 25 1.21 3.98 -27.98
N PRO A 26 -0.03 4.47 -27.82
CA PRO A 26 -0.47 5.08 -26.57
C PRO A 26 -0.35 4.10 -25.40
N THR A 27 0.27 4.59 -24.32
CA THR A 27 0.55 3.92 -23.04
C THR A 27 -0.57 2.96 -22.65
N THR A 28 -0.24 1.67 -22.59
CA THR A 28 -1.10 0.60 -22.11
C THR A 28 -1.59 0.94 -20.69
N ALA A 29 -2.91 1.07 -20.54
CA ALA A 29 -3.56 1.24 -19.25
C ALA A 29 -3.19 0.04 -18.35
N SER A 30 -2.50 0.33 -17.24
CA SER A 30 -2.19 -0.66 -16.22
C SER A 30 -3.48 -1.17 -15.57
N THR A 31 -3.68 -2.48 -15.54
CA THR A 31 -4.74 -3.11 -14.75
C THR A 31 -4.62 -2.64 -13.30
N PRO A 32 -5.69 -2.12 -12.68
CA PRO A 32 -5.63 -1.64 -11.29
C PRO A 32 -5.31 -2.79 -10.34
N ALA A 33 -4.56 -2.49 -9.28
CA ALA A 33 -4.15 -3.50 -8.30
C ALA A 33 -5.34 -4.14 -7.56
N PHE A 34 -6.48 -3.45 -7.49
CA PHE A 34 -7.68 -3.89 -6.79
C PHE A 34 -8.96 -3.48 -7.53
N ASP A 35 -10.06 -4.20 -7.28
CA ASP A 35 -11.40 -3.85 -7.75
C ASP A 35 -12.02 -2.81 -6.81
N SER A 36 -12.26 -1.59 -7.33
CA SER A 36 -12.83 -0.47 -6.57
C SER A 36 -14.25 -0.75 -6.06
N ASN A 37 -14.97 -1.72 -6.63
CA ASN A 37 -16.28 -2.13 -6.11
C ASN A 37 -16.16 -3.04 -4.89
N LYS A 38 -14.99 -3.64 -4.66
CA LYS A 38 -14.72 -4.55 -3.55
C LYS A 38 -13.83 -3.95 -2.49
N VAL A 39 -12.95 -3.01 -2.84
CA VAL A 39 -11.99 -2.45 -1.89
C VAL A 39 -12.25 -0.96 -1.69
N MET A 40 -12.65 -0.59 -0.48
CA MET A 40 -12.83 0.79 -0.04
C MET A 40 -11.59 1.26 0.72
N VAL A 41 -11.00 2.36 0.29
CA VAL A 41 -9.92 3.04 1.02
C VAL A 41 -10.37 4.45 1.41
N ILE A 42 -10.18 4.78 2.68
CA ILE A 42 -10.37 6.14 3.21
C ILE A 42 -9.01 6.65 3.68
N TYR A 43 -8.54 7.77 3.11
CA TYR A 43 -7.34 8.44 3.58
C TYR A 43 -7.62 9.26 4.84
N VAL A 44 -6.81 9.06 5.87
CA VAL A 44 -6.89 9.81 7.13
C VAL A 44 -5.70 10.76 7.18
N LEU A 45 -5.96 12.04 6.90
CA LEU A 45 -4.94 13.07 6.79
C LEU A 45 -5.01 14.07 7.95
N GLY A 46 -3.87 14.67 8.29
CA GLY A 46 -3.75 15.64 9.38
C GLY A 46 -2.33 15.72 9.94
N GLY A 47 -2.01 16.87 10.54
CA GLY A 47 -0.68 17.13 11.10
C GLY A 47 -0.29 16.18 12.25
N PRO A 48 0.99 16.19 12.67
CA PRO A 48 1.42 15.52 13.90
C PRO A 48 0.57 15.98 15.10
N GLY A 49 0.16 15.04 15.97
CA GLY A 49 -0.63 15.36 17.16
C GLY A 49 -2.13 15.62 16.92
N ALA A 50 -2.62 15.60 15.67
CA ALA A 50 -4.03 15.87 15.35
C ALA A 50 -5.03 14.77 15.80
N GLY A 51 -4.56 13.68 16.43
CA GLY A 51 -5.42 12.61 16.94
C GLY A 51 -5.88 11.56 15.91
N LYS A 52 -5.24 11.48 14.73
CA LYS A 52 -5.59 10.52 13.66
C LYS A 52 -5.68 9.08 14.15
N GLY A 53 -4.62 8.57 14.76
CA GLY A 53 -4.58 7.20 15.30
C GLY A 53 -5.71 6.93 16.31
N THR A 54 -6.03 7.91 17.17
CA THR A 54 -7.15 7.81 18.12
C THR A 54 -8.49 7.66 17.41
N GLN A 55 -8.72 8.44 16.35
CA GLN A 55 -9.95 8.35 15.56
C GLN A 55 -9.99 7.09 14.70
N CYS A 56 -8.87 6.66 14.11
CA CYS A 56 -8.77 5.40 13.39
C CYS A 56 -9.13 4.21 14.29
N ALA A 57 -8.61 4.17 15.53
CA ALA A 57 -8.91 3.09 16.47
C ALA A 57 -10.42 2.97 16.77
N ARG A 58 -11.11 4.10 16.96
CA ARG A 58 -12.57 4.13 17.14
C ARG A 58 -13.32 3.63 15.90
N ILE A 59 -12.91 4.07 14.71
CA ILE A 59 -13.56 3.65 13.46
C ILE A 59 -13.36 2.14 13.20
N VAL A 60 -12.19 1.60 13.56
CA VAL A 60 -11.92 0.15 13.51
C VAL A 60 -12.90 -0.60 14.42
N GLU A 61 -13.05 -0.15 15.67
CA GLU A 61 -13.93 -0.77 16.67
C GLU A 61 -15.41 -0.70 16.26
N ASP A 62 -15.89 0.47 15.84
CA ASP A 62 -17.31 0.71 15.57
C ASP A 62 -17.77 0.18 14.19
N PHE A 63 -16.88 0.16 13.19
CA PHE A 63 -17.26 -0.10 11.79
C PHE A 63 -16.49 -1.23 11.11
N GLY A 64 -15.56 -1.89 11.81
CA GLY A 64 -14.83 -3.05 11.28
C GLY A 64 -13.86 -2.71 10.13
N PHE A 65 -13.31 -1.50 10.12
CA PHE A 65 -12.23 -1.16 9.18
C PHE A 65 -10.91 -1.82 9.60
N VAL A 66 -10.01 -2.00 8.64
CA VAL A 66 -8.60 -2.26 8.93
C VAL A 66 -7.82 -0.96 8.85
N HIS A 67 -7.06 -0.66 9.90
CA HIS A 67 -6.20 0.53 9.94
C HIS A 67 -4.80 0.19 9.46
N LEU A 68 -4.35 0.90 8.42
CA LEU A 68 -3.01 0.84 7.84
C LEU A 68 -2.33 2.20 8.03
N SER A 69 -1.29 2.24 8.85
CA SER A 69 -0.47 3.43 9.06
C SER A 69 0.78 3.36 8.19
N ALA A 70 0.93 4.29 7.25
CA ALA A 70 2.09 4.34 6.36
C ALA A 70 3.40 4.47 7.15
N GLY A 71 3.39 5.20 8.26
CA GLY A 71 4.55 5.35 9.14
C GLY A 71 4.94 4.06 9.84
N ASP A 72 3.97 3.23 10.24
CA ASP A 72 4.24 1.93 10.87
C ASP A 72 4.76 0.93 9.85
N LEU A 73 4.13 0.84 8.67
CA LEU A 73 4.61 -0.02 7.58
C LEU A 73 6.07 0.28 7.19
N LEU A 74 6.44 1.57 7.13
CA LEU A 74 7.82 1.98 6.89
C LEU A 74 8.75 1.55 8.03
N ARG A 75 8.36 1.74 9.30
CA ARG A 75 9.18 1.33 10.45
C ARG A 75 9.34 -0.19 10.56
N GLU A 76 8.34 -0.95 10.16
CA GLU A 76 8.39 -2.41 10.09
C GLU A 76 9.34 -2.87 8.98
N GLU A 77 9.19 -2.31 7.78
CA GLU A 77 10.08 -2.62 6.64
C GLU A 77 11.53 -2.23 6.95
N GLN A 78 11.74 -1.11 7.64
CA GLN A 78 13.07 -0.68 8.13
C GLN A 78 13.75 -1.74 9.00
N LYS A 79 12.98 -2.43 9.85
CA LYS A 79 13.49 -3.43 10.81
C LYS A 79 13.53 -4.85 10.24
N ARG A 80 12.93 -5.07 9.06
CA ARG A 80 12.79 -6.40 8.46
C ARG A 80 14.15 -6.89 7.96
N GLU A 81 14.57 -8.05 8.47
CA GLU A 81 15.81 -8.70 8.04
C GLU A 81 15.78 -9.00 6.53
N GLY A 82 16.88 -8.68 5.83
CA GLY A 82 16.98 -8.84 4.39
C GLY A 82 16.14 -7.87 3.56
N SER A 83 15.57 -6.81 4.16
CA SER A 83 14.86 -5.77 3.40
C SER A 83 15.80 -5.05 2.43
N THR A 84 15.37 -4.93 1.18
CA THR A 84 16.02 -4.12 0.15
C THR A 84 15.80 -2.62 0.36
N TYR A 85 14.79 -2.23 1.14
CA TYR A 85 14.43 -0.83 1.40
C TYR A 85 14.83 -0.33 2.79
N GLY A 86 15.25 -1.22 3.69
CA GLY A 86 15.44 -0.86 5.09
C GLY A 86 16.45 0.27 5.33
N ALA A 87 17.57 0.27 4.61
CA ALA A 87 18.58 1.34 4.69
C ALA A 87 18.04 2.69 4.17
N LEU A 88 17.35 2.67 3.01
CA LEU A 88 16.72 3.86 2.41
C LEU A 88 15.68 4.47 3.34
N ILE A 89 14.82 3.65 3.93
CA ILE A 89 13.79 4.10 4.87
C ILE A 89 14.44 4.70 6.12
N SER A 90 15.46 4.02 6.68
CA SER A 90 16.20 4.48 7.85
C SER A 90 16.80 5.87 7.64
N GLU A 91 17.43 6.10 6.49
CA GLU A 91 18.01 7.40 6.13
C GLU A 91 16.95 8.50 6.10
N HIS A 92 15.84 8.27 5.40
CA HIS A 92 14.79 9.27 5.25
C HIS A 92 14.10 9.61 6.58
N ILE A 93 13.80 8.59 7.40
CA ILE A 93 13.20 8.79 8.73
C ILE A 93 14.15 9.59 9.63
N ARG A 94 15.44 9.24 9.67
CA ARG A 94 16.44 9.95 10.48
C ARG A 94 16.58 11.41 10.06
N ASN A 95 16.50 11.68 8.77
CA ASN A 95 16.65 13.03 8.21
C ASN A 95 15.32 13.82 8.21
N GLY A 96 14.20 13.24 8.66
CA GLY A 96 12.89 13.89 8.61
C GLY A 96 12.38 14.16 7.19
N THR A 97 12.89 13.42 6.20
CA THR A 97 12.55 13.57 4.78
C THR A 97 11.50 12.53 4.36
N ILE A 98 10.85 12.76 3.21
CA ILE A 98 9.81 11.87 2.70
C ILE A 98 10.46 10.69 1.96
N VAL A 99 10.11 9.47 2.37
CA VAL A 99 10.49 8.24 1.66
C VAL A 99 9.90 8.26 0.25
N PRO A 100 10.60 7.77 -0.78
CA PRO A 100 10.07 7.65 -2.13
C PRO A 100 8.69 7.00 -2.16
N MET A 101 7.80 7.55 -2.99
CA MET A 101 6.40 7.18 -2.95
C MET A 101 6.19 5.73 -3.33
N GLU A 102 6.96 5.23 -4.29
CA GLU A 102 6.88 3.86 -4.84
C GLU A 102 7.08 2.82 -3.75
N VAL A 103 7.97 3.08 -2.79
CA VAL A 103 8.19 2.21 -1.63
C VAL A 103 6.95 2.19 -0.75
N THR A 104 6.38 3.36 -0.45
CA THR A 104 5.20 3.48 0.42
C THR A 104 3.96 2.85 -0.22
N VAL A 105 3.74 3.10 -1.51
CA VAL A 105 2.66 2.49 -2.30
C VAL A 105 2.81 0.97 -2.29
N LYS A 106 4.01 0.45 -2.53
CA LYS A 106 4.24 -1.00 -2.55
C LYS A 106 3.96 -1.67 -1.21
N LEU A 107 4.35 -1.03 -0.12
CA LEU A 107 4.08 -1.53 1.24
C LEU A 107 2.57 -1.52 1.54
N LEU A 108 1.86 -0.45 1.16
CA LEU A 108 0.41 -0.37 1.32
C LEU A 108 -0.32 -1.43 0.49
N GLU A 109 0.05 -1.62 -0.78
CA GLU A 109 -0.52 -2.67 -1.64
C GLU A 109 -0.35 -4.06 -1.04
N ASN A 110 0.86 -4.38 -0.56
CA ASN A 110 1.16 -5.66 0.06
C ASN A 110 0.34 -5.85 1.34
N ALA A 111 0.20 -4.81 2.17
CA ALA A 111 -0.58 -4.85 3.40
C ALA A 111 -2.08 -5.04 3.12
N ILE A 112 -2.65 -4.33 2.15
CA ILE A 112 -4.04 -4.49 1.72
C ILE A 112 -4.27 -5.91 1.21
N ARG A 113 -3.41 -6.43 0.34
CA ARG A 113 -3.52 -7.79 -0.18
C ARG A 113 -3.48 -8.85 0.92
N ALA A 114 -2.52 -8.72 1.84
CA ALA A 114 -2.38 -9.65 2.96
C ALA A 114 -3.61 -9.64 3.88
N GLN A 115 -4.31 -8.52 3.98
CA GLN A 115 -5.56 -8.42 4.74
C GLN A 115 -6.73 -9.01 3.95
N LEU A 116 -6.85 -8.78 2.65
CA LEU A 116 -7.88 -9.40 1.82
C LEU A 116 -7.81 -10.95 1.80
N GLU A 117 -6.64 -11.52 2.05
CA GLU A 117 -6.42 -12.97 2.16
C GLU A 117 -6.78 -13.54 3.55
N GLN A 118 -6.93 -12.69 4.56
CA GLN A 118 -7.26 -13.11 5.92
C GLN A 118 -8.78 -13.16 6.13
N PRO A 119 -9.27 -14.04 7.03
CA PRO A 119 -10.66 -14.03 7.42
C PRO A 119 -10.94 -12.85 8.37
N HIS A 120 -11.86 -11.97 7.97
CA HIS A 120 -12.33 -10.86 8.80
C HIS A 120 -13.71 -11.20 9.40
N PRO A 121 -13.83 -11.30 10.73
CA PRO A 121 -15.11 -11.57 11.36
C PRO A 121 -16.02 -10.33 11.31
N GLY A 122 -17.32 -10.55 11.06
CA GLY A 122 -18.36 -9.51 11.10
C GLY A 122 -18.91 -9.12 9.73
N SER A 123 -20.07 -8.47 9.73
CA SER A 123 -20.80 -8.10 8.51
C SER A 123 -20.11 -7.05 7.65
N ALA A 124 -19.10 -6.36 8.20
CA ALA A 124 -18.39 -5.28 7.52
C ALA A 124 -17.56 -5.74 6.30
N TRP A 125 -17.20 -7.02 6.22
CA TRP A 125 -16.36 -7.61 5.16
C TRP A 125 -17.11 -8.68 4.33
N GLU A 126 -18.44 -8.65 4.33
CA GLU A 126 -19.26 -9.56 3.53
C GLU A 126 -18.94 -9.47 2.04
N ASN A 127 -19.11 -10.60 1.32
CA ASN A 127 -18.89 -10.72 -0.13
C ASN A 127 -17.46 -10.39 -0.60
N GLY A 128 -16.48 -10.47 0.30
CA GLY A 128 -15.07 -10.20 -0.02
C GLY A 128 -14.78 -8.71 -0.20
N HIS A 129 -15.59 -7.84 0.43
CA HIS A 129 -15.37 -6.41 0.40
C HIS A 129 -14.40 -5.99 1.50
N GLY A 130 -13.24 -5.44 1.13
CA GLY A 130 -12.24 -4.94 2.07
C GLY A 130 -12.43 -3.45 2.37
N ARG A 131 -12.24 -3.07 3.63
CA ARG A 131 -12.44 -1.68 4.11
C ARG A 131 -11.22 -1.21 4.88
N PHE A 132 -10.54 -0.19 4.37
CA PHE A 132 -9.25 0.25 4.86
C PHE A 132 -9.22 1.73 5.21
N LEU A 133 -8.63 2.05 6.36
CA LEU A 133 -8.20 3.39 6.72
C LEU A 133 -6.70 3.49 6.45
N VAL A 134 -6.29 4.42 5.60
CA VAL A 134 -4.87 4.69 5.32
C VAL A 134 -4.47 5.98 6.01
N ASP A 135 -3.77 5.88 7.14
CA ASP A 135 -3.28 7.02 7.92
C ASP A 135 -1.89 7.46 7.44
N GLY A 136 -1.73 8.76 7.25
CA GLY A 136 -0.43 9.39 7.05
C GLY A 136 0.10 9.28 5.62
N PHE A 137 -0.76 8.91 4.68
CA PHE A 137 -0.56 8.89 3.24
C PHE A 137 -1.88 9.27 2.53
N PRO A 138 -1.84 10.01 1.41
CA PRO A 138 -0.69 10.67 0.79
C PRO A 138 -0.26 11.94 1.56
N ARG A 139 1.05 12.24 1.60
CA ARG A 139 1.59 13.47 2.22
C ARG A 139 1.88 14.59 1.23
N LYS A 140 1.76 14.30 -0.06
CA LYS A 140 1.86 15.25 -1.17
C LYS A 140 0.85 14.87 -2.26
N MET A 141 0.42 15.84 -3.05
CA MET A 141 -0.63 15.63 -4.05
C MET A 141 -0.20 14.69 -5.19
N ASP A 142 1.07 14.72 -5.56
CA ASP A 142 1.66 13.78 -6.53
C ASP A 142 1.52 12.31 -6.08
N GLN A 143 1.66 12.04 -4.78
CA GLN A 143 1.43 10.71 -4.20
C GLN A 143 -0.03 10.26 -4.29
N ALA A 144 -0.97 11.20 -4.12
CA ALA A 144 -2.40 10.92 -4.23
C ALA A 144 -2.76 10.49 -5.65
N ILE A 145 -2.32 11.26 -6.64
CA ILE A 145 -2.56 11.00 -8.06
C ILE A 145 -1.95 9.64 -8.45
N LYS A 146 -0.70 9.39 -8.06
CA LYS A 146 -0.01 8.15 -8.44
C LYS A 146 -0.63 6.90 -7.80
N PHE A 147 -1.04 6.99 -6.54
CA PHE A 147 -1.71 5.88 -5.87
C PHE A 147 -3.07 5.61 -6.49
N ASP A 148 -3.83 6.63 -6.85
CA ASP A 148 -5.12 6.42 -7.51
C ASP A 148 -4.97 5.84 -8.92
N GLU A 149 -3.95 6.26 -9.69
CA GLU A 149 -3.61 5.65 -10.99
C GLU A 149 -3.26 4.16 -10.86
N THR A 150 -2.47 3.81 -9.83
CA THR A 150 -1.89 2.45 -9.67
C THR A 150 -2.87 1.50 -8.99
N ALA A 151 -3.56 1.97 -7.95
CA ALA A 151 -4.42 1.17 -7.10
C ALA A 151 -5.91 1.30 -7.48
N ARG A 152 -6.34 2.43 -8.09
CA ARG A 152 -7.75 2.82 -8.34
C ARG A 152 -8.67 2.47 -7.17
N LEU A 153 -8.28 2.89 -5.97
CA LEU A 153 -8.98 2.59 -4.71
C LEU A 153 -9.87 3.75 -4.22
N GLY A 154 -9.89 4.88 -4.93
CA GLY A 154 -10.71 6.04 -4.61
C GLY A 154 -12.10 6.00 -5.26
N LEU A 155 -13.11 6.48 -4.55
CA LEU A 155 -14.35 6.94 -5.19
C LEU A 155 -14.04 8.20 -6.02
N PRO A 156 -14.65 8.38 -7.20
CA PRO A 156 -14.48 9.60 -7.98
C PRO A 156 -14.91 10.81 -7.14
N VAL A 157 -14.04 11.84 -7.09
CA VAL A 157 -14.36 13.16 -6.53
C VAL A 157 -15.24 13.97 -7.47
#